data_AF-A0A6S7GZX0-F1
#
_entry.id   AF-A0A6S7GZX0-F1
#
_cell.length_a   1.000
_cell.length_b   1.000
_cell.length_c   1.000
_cell.angle_alpha   90.00
_cell.angle_beta   90.00
_cell.angle_gamma   90.00
#
_symmetry.space_group_name_H-M   'P 1'
#
loop_
_entity.id
_entity.type
_entity.pdbx_description
1 polymer ?
#
loop_
_entity_poly.entity_id
_entity_poly.type
_entity_poly.pdbx_seq_one_letter_code
_entity_poly.pdbx_strand_id
1 'polypeptide(L)'
;MENEHLRHCLPRDLASGIAELPVEFIYLDGNATNNRTTRRLPITGEILDGKKSYKNILPYFTTSEITPERVNEIGQERLKALYPQIIAIAKNVTGKSNEAEAVTAFRKILTNQSSFYNDAPFPQIESNSTAHKRCTDLTKARKYCPERYKSLLKWMSTCRETMSMLSPKLIPLFYHTGDKITFPNCPIEMLPSFNPSSSAQFFRSTGAACTKPARFGLPFFLENHGPRFSEWSVTAHESWPGHHTQVQAQIEYFKDKYGGVPKWIDDLTSYTFFTEGWGLYSENPVIAEDTDTYKEHPMQRFGMLKWQV
;
A
#
# COMPACT_ATOMS: atom_id res chain seq x y z
N MET A 1 -1.95 -32.89 0.79
CA MET A 1 -0.89 -31.94 0.38
C MET A 1 -1.15 -30.51 0.82
N GLU A 2 -2.36 -29.95 0.67
CA GLU A 2 -2.62 -28.51 1.00
C GLU A 2 -2.32 -28.13 2.47
N ASN A 3 -2.55 -29.03 3.43
CA ASN A 3 -2.27 -28.80 4.85
C ASN A 3 -0.89 -29.29 5.33
N GLU A 4 -0.11 -29.95 4.48
CA GLU A 4 1.15 -30.58 4.90
C GLU A 4 2.28 -29.54 4.98
N HIS A 5 2.36 -28.65 3.99
CA HIS A 5 3.35 -27.57 3.97
C HIS A 5 3.04 -26.45 4.97
N LEU A 6 1.76 -26.22 5.30
CA LEU A 6 1.35 -25.22 6.29
C LEU A 6 1.93 -25.52 7.68
N ARG A 7 2.09 -26.79 8.02
CA ARG A 7 2.71 -27.21 9.29
C ARG A 7 4.20 -26.86 9.35
N HIS A 8 4.85 -26.70 8.21
CA HIS A 8 6.26 -26.32 8.15
C HIS A 8 6.50 -24.82 8.05
N CYS A 9 5.45 -23.99 8.14
CA CYS A 9 5.60 -22.54 8.18
C CYS A 9 6.39 -22.11 9.43
N LEU A 10 7.33 -21.20 9.21
CA LEU A 10 8.11 -20.59 10.29
C LEU A 10 7.22 -19.68 11.15
N PRO A 11 7.54 -19.52 12.44
CA PRO A 11 6.99 -18.45 13.27
C PRO A 11 7.15 -17.09 12.58
N ARG A 12 6.16 -16.22 12.75
CA ARG A 12 6.11 -14.91 12.06
C ARG A 12 7.38 -14.08 12.27
N ASP A 13 7.92 -14.07 13.48
CA ASP A 13 9.11 -13.29 13.85
C ASP A 13 10.39 -13.81 13.18
N LEU A 14 10.42 -15.09 12.80
CA LEU A 14 11.54 -15.72 12.11
C LEU A 14 11.39 -15.66 10.58
N ALA A 15 10.14 -15.63 10.10
CA ALA A 15 9.80 -15.52 8.69
C ALA A 15 9.90 -14.08 8.13
N SER A 16 10.04 -13.07 8.99
CA SER A 16 9.85 -11.67 8.61
C SER A 16 11.04 -11.02 7.88
N GLY A 17 12.18 -11.71 7.70
CA GLY A 17 13.32 -11.13 7.00
C GLY A 17 14.29 -12.17 6.43
N ILE A 18 14.85 -11.87 5.26
CA ILE A 18 15.84 -12.75 4.60
C ILE A 18 17.13 -12.87 5.40
N ALA A 19 17.45 -11.89 6.25
CA ALA A 19 18.68 -11.85 7.06
C ALA A 19 18.79 -13.04 8.04
N GLU A 20 17.66 -13.53 8.53
CA GLU A 20 17.59 -14.68 9.46
C GLU A 20 17.40 -16.02 8.73
N LEU A 21 17.41 -15.99 7.39
CA LEU A 21 17.27 -17.17 6.55
C LEU A 21 18.62 -17.59 5.93
N PRO A 22 18.86 -18.90 5.74
CA PRO A 22 18.01 -20.02 6.14
C PRO A 22 18.09 -20.33 7.64
N VAL A 23 16.96 -20.77 8.21
CA VAL A 23 16.86 -21.19 9.61
C VAL A 23 17.69 -22.44 9.90
N GLU A 24 18.14 -22.63 11.15
CA GLU A 24 18.98 -23.77 11.53
C GLU A 24 18.22 -25.11 11.61
N PHE A 25 16.95 -25.07 12.01
CA PHE A 25 16.13 -26.26 12.24
C PHE A 25 14.89 -26.28 11.35
N ILE A 26 14.38 -27.48 11.06
CA ILE A 26 13.07 -27.66 10.43
C ILE A 26 12.01 -27.32 11.48
N TYR A 27 10.99 -26.57 11.09
CA TYR A 27 9.86 -26.24 11.96
C TYR A 27 8.65 -27.14 11.65
N LEU A 28 7.90 -27.47 12.70
CA LEU A 28 6.62 -28.16 12.65
C LEU A 28 5.65 -27.49 13.63
N ASP A 29 4.50 -27.07 13.10
CA ASP A 29 3.43 -26.35 13.81
C ASP A 29 3.97 -25.16 14.63
N GLY A 30 4.93 -24.41 14.06
CA GLY A 30 5.58 -23.26 14.68
C GLY A 30 6.72 -23.58 15.66
N ASN A 31 7.00 -24.85 15.96
CA ASN A 31 8.07 -25.25 16.86
C ASN A 31 9.28 -25.79 16.11
N ALA A 32 10.49 -25.42 16.57
CA ALA A 32 11.72 -25.97 16.04
C ALA A 32 11.81 -27.47 16.39
N THR A 33 12.11 -28.29 15.39
CA THR A 33 12.38 -29.72 15.57
C THR A 33 13.87 -29.97 15.82
N ASN A 34 14.22 -31.20 16.17
CA ASN A 34 15.63 -31.60 16.28
C ASN A 34 16.31 -31.82 14.92
N ASN A 35 15.57 -31.74 13.81
CA ASN A 35 16.11 -31.93 12.48
C ASN A 35 16.69 -30.62 11.96
N ARG A 36 17.97 -30.64 11.56
CA ARG A 36 18.67 -29.47 11.02
C ARG A 36 18.36 -29.28 9.54
N THR A 37 18.31 -28.02 9.10
CA THR A 37 18.30 -27.72 7.66
C THR A 37 19.72 -27.81 7.09
N THR A 38 19.83 -27.95 5.78
CA THR A 38 21.13 -28.00 5.10
C THR A 38 21.87 -26.65 5.11
N ARG A 39 21.12 -25.54 5.17
CA ARG A 39 21.59 -24.15 5.01
C ARG A 39 22.49 -23.94 3.80
N ARG A 40 22.32 -24.77 2.78
CA ARG A 40 23.18 -24.82 1.59
C ARG A 40 22.36 -24.89 0.32
N LEU A 41 22.91 -24.32 -0.75
CA LEU A 41 22.31 -24.41 -2.07
C LEU A 41 22.28 -25.89 -2.54
N PRO A 42 21.15 -26.38 -3.09
CA PRO A 42 21.02 -27.79 -3.48
C PRO A 42 22.03 -28.28 -4.53
N ILE A 43 22.51 -27.38 -5.39
CA ILE A 43 23.39 -27.72 -6.52
C ILE A 43 24.86 -27.43 -6.20
N THR A 44 25.18 -26.24 -5.72
CA THR A 44 26.57 -25.82 -5.48
C THR A 44 27.10 -26.23 -4.11
N GLY A 45 26.23 -26.56 -3.16
CA GLY A 45 26.60 -26.85 -1.77
C GLY A 45 27.10 -25.63 -0.99
N GLU A 46 27.09 -24.44 -1.59
CA GLU A 46 27.50 -23.20 -0.94
C GLU A 46 26.60 -22.86 0.23
N ILE A 47 27.19 -22.28 1.29
CA ILE A 47 26.45 -21.81 2.45
C ILE A 47 25.61 -20.60 2.05
N LEU A 48 24.31 -20.66 2.36
CA LEU A 48 23.41 -19.52 2.21
C LEU A 48 23.58 -18.59 3.41
N ASP A 49 23.87 -17.32 3.13
CA ASP A 49 24.01 -16.25 4.13
C ASP A 49 23.00 -15.15 3.82
N GLY A 50 21.90 -15.16 4.57
CA GLY A 50 20.81 -14.20 4.43
C GLY A 50 21.22 -12.76 4.64
N LYS A 51 22.17 -12.49 5.55
CA LYS A 51 22.67 -11.13 5.83
C LYS A 51 23.47 -10.61 4.64
N LYS A 52 24.36 -11.44 4.11
CA LYS A 52 25.10 -11.12 2.88
C LYS A 52 24.16 -10.94 1.69
N SER A 53 23.16 -11.81 1.54
CA SER A 53 22.13 -11.67 0.50
C SER A 53 21.38 -10.36 0.64
N TYR A 54 20.91 -9.99 1.84
CA TYR A 54 20.22 -8.72 2.09
C TYR A 54 21.09 -7.51 1.71
N LYS A 55 22.35 -7.49 2.16
CA LYS A 55 23.31 -6.43 1.83
C LYS A 55 23.54 -6.29 0.33
N ASN A 56 23.57 -7.42 -0.39
CA ASN A 56 23.80 -7.43 -1.84
C ASN A 56 22.59 -6.97 -2.65
N ILE A 57 21.37 -7.28 -2.20
CA ILE A 57 20.14 -6.90 -2.92
C ILE A 57 19.65 -5.50 -2.57
N LEU A 58 20.03 -4.96 -1.40
CA LEU A 58 19.56 -3.65 -0.94
C LEU A 58 19.79 -2.52 -1.97
N PRO A 59 20.99 -2.36 -2.58
CA PRO A 59 21.22 -1.31 -3.57
C PRO A 59 20.35 -1.43 -4.82
N TYR A 60 19.96 -2.65 -5.20
CA TYR A 60 19.05 -2.87 -6.33
C TYR A 60 17.68 -2.24 -6.05
N PHE A 61 17.15 -2.44 -4.84
CA PHE A 61 15.84 -1.90 -4.47
C PHE A 61 15.87 -0.41 -4.12
N THR A 62 16.93 0.08 -3.45
CA THR A 62 17.03 1.48 -3.01
C THR A 62 17.64 2.41 -4.05
N THR A 63 18.18 1.86 -5.15
CA THR A 63 18.91 2.61 -6.19
C THR A 63 20.05 3.47 -5.62
N SER A 64 20.62 3.06 -4.48
CA SER A 64 21.68 3.80 -3.76
C SER A 64 22.63 2.84 -3.04
N GLU A 65 23.80 3.34 -2.65
CA GLU A 65 24.79 2.58 -1.88
C GLU A 65 24.51 2.57 -0.36
N ILE A 66 23.26 2.86 0.05
CA ILE A 66 22.88 2.91 1.46
C ILE A 66 23.07 1.54 2.13
N THR A 67 23.62 1.53 3.34
CA THR A 67 23.84 0.29 4.09
C THR A 67 22.58 -0.11 4.87
N PRO A 68 22.39 -1.42 5.15
CA PRO A 68 21.32 -1.89 6.05
C PRO A 68 21.27 -1.15 7.39
N GLU A 69 22.44 -0.88 7.98
CA GLU A 69 22.58 -0.18 9.24
C GLU A 69 22.06 1.25 9.11
N ARG A 70 22.44 1.96 8.04
CA ARG A 70 21.97 3.32 7.81
C ARG A 70 20.47 3.39 7.54
N VAL A 71 19.91 2.42 6.80
CA VAL A 71 18.45 2.31 6.61
C VAL A 71 17.75 2.15 7.96
N ASN A 72 18.28 1.30 8.85
CA ASN A 72 17.72 1.10 10.18
C ASN A 72 17.77 2.38 11.03
N GLU A 73 18.91 3.08 11.04
CA GLU A 73 19.07 4.36 11.73
C GLU A 73 18.06 5.41 11.26
N ILE A 74 17.92 5.59 9.94
CA ILE A 74 16.94 6.51 9.36
C ILE A 74 15.52 6.11 9.80
N GLY A 75 15.21 4.81 9.80
CA GLY A 75 13.94 4.31 10.31
C GLY A 75 13.69 4.74 11.76
N GLN A 76 14.66 4.53 12.65
CA GLN A 76 14.55 4.94 14.05
C GLN A 76 14.40 6.46 14.22
N GLU A 77 15.17 7.24 13.45
CA GLU A 77 15.06 8.71 13.40
C GLU A 77 13.63 9.14 13.01
N ARG A 78 13.05 8.52 11.97
CA ARG A 78 11.69 8.78 11.50
C ARG A 78 10.65 8.39 12.53
N LEU A 79 10.74 7.20 13.12
CA LEU A 79 9.83 6.76 14.18
C LEU A 79 9.83 7.74 15.35
N LYS A 80 11.01 8.15 15.82
CA LYS A 80 11.16 9.12 16.91
C LYS A 80 10.50 10.47 16.59
N ALA A 81 10.50 10.90 15.33
CA ALA A 81 9.88 12.14 14.90
C ALA A 81 8.35 12.04 14.71
N LEU A 82 7.84 10.88 14.28
CA LEU A 82 6.44 10.71 13.89
C LEU A 82 5.55 10.20 15.04
N TYR A 83 6.06 9.31 15.90
CA TYR A 83 5.29 8.76 17.03
C TYR A 83 4.68 9.85 17.94
N PRO A 84 5.41 10.90 18.34
CA PRO A 84 4.83 11.98 19.16
C PRO A 84 3.62 12.65 18.50
N GLN A 85 3.61 12.79 17.18
CA GLN A 85 2.47 13.35 16.44
C GLN A 85 1.26 12.43 16.48
N ILE A 86 1.47 11.12 16.33
CA ILE A 86 0.41 10.10 16.48
C ILE A 86 -0.18 10.15 17.89
N ILE A 87 0.66 10.25 18.93
CA ILE A 87 0.21 10.37 20.31
C ILE A 87 -0.60 11.65 20.52
N ALA A 88 -0.17 12.78 19.96
CA ALA A 88 -0.91 14.04 20.06
C ALA A 88 -2.31 13.92 19.43
N ILE A 89 -2.43 13.25 18.27
CA ILE A 89 -3.73 12.98 17.65
C ILE A 89 -4.57 12.06 18.53
N ALA A 90 -3.99 10.98 19.07
CA ALA A 90 -4.71 10.06 19.94
C ALA A 90 -5.29 10.77 21.17
N LYS A 91 -4.52 11.67 21.80
CA LYS A 91 -4.98 12.50 22.93
C LYS A 91 -6.09 13.46 22.51
N ASN A 92 -5.94 14.13 21.37
CA ASN A 92 -6.95 15.05 20.85
C ASN A 92 -8.29 14.34 20.55
N VAL A 93 -8.25 13.24 19.80
CA VAL A 93 -9.45 12.50 19.40
C VAL A 93 -10.16 11.85 20.59
N THR A 94 -9.42 11.37 21.59
CA THR A 94 -10.00 10.67 22.75
C THR A 94 -10.33 11.59 23.92
N GLY A 95 -9.83 12.83 23.93
CA GLY A 95 -9.91 13.75 25.07
C GLY A 95 -9.13 13.29 26.31
N LYS A 96 -8.23 12.31 26.18
CA LYS A 96 -7.44 11.76 27.29
C LYS A 96 -6.09 12.46 27.39
N SER A 97 -5.72 12.91 28.58
CA SER A 97 -4.44 13.57 28.85
C SER A 97 -3.30 12.56 29.06
N ASN A 98 -3.59 11.44 29.73
CA ASN A 98 -2.65 10.34 29.92
C ASN A 98 -2.42 9.58 28.61
N GLU A 99 -1.16 9.33 28.27
CA GLU A 99 -0.77 8.70 27.01
C GLU A 99 -1.24 7.24 26.90
N ALA A 100 -1.04 6.42 27.93
CA ALA A 100 -1.42 5.01 27.91
C ALA A 100 -2.95 4.86 27.78
N GLU A 101 -3.71 5.69 28.47
CA GLU A 101 -5.17 5.74 28.34
C GLU A 101 -5.60 6.21 26.94
N ALA A 102 -4.97 7.27 26.42
CA ALA A 102 -5.24 7.80 25.08
C ALA A 102 -4.99 6.74 24.00
N VAL A 103 -3.83 6.08 24.03
CA VAL A 103 -3.48 5.00 23.09
C VAL A 103 -4.48 3.84 23.20
N THR A 104 -4.85 3.45 24.42
CA THR A 104 -5.80 2.35 24.63
C THR A 104 -7.19 2.69 24.11
N ALA A 105 -7.70 3.88 24.39
CA ALA A 105 -8.98 4.35 23.87
C ALA A 105 -8.94 4.53 22.34
N PHE A 106 -7.85 5.06 21.80
CA PHE A 106 -7.69 5.30 20.39
C PHE A 106 -7.64 3.98 19.59
N ARG A 107 -6.91 2.96 20.08
CA ARG A 107 -6.93 1.62 19.47
C ARG A 107 -8.34 1.04 19.35
N LYS A 108 -9.23 1.29 20.33
CA LYS A 108 -10.64 0.88 20.24
C LYS A 108 -11.40 1.61 19.14
N ILE A 109 -11.08 2.87 18.87
CA ILE A 109 -11.65 3.62 17.73
C ILE A 109 -11.17 2.98 16.41
N LEU A 110 -9.87 2.72 16.29
CA LEU A 110 -9.27 2.17 15.07
C LEU A 110 -9.84 0.79 14.68
N THR A 111 -10.16 -0.05 15.67
CA THR A 111 -10.72 -1.38 15.43
C THR A 111 -12.24 -1.43 15.41
N ASN A 112 -12.92 -0.32 15.71
CA ASN A 112 -14.37 -0.26 15.68
C ASN A 112 -14.89 -0.38 14.24
N GLN A 113 -16.02 -1.06 14.05
CA GLN A 113 -16.65 -1.23 12.73
C GLN A 113 -16.93 0.10 12.01
N SER A 114 -17.21 1.18 12.77
CA SER A 114 -17.41 2.53 12.23
C SER A 114 -16.19 3.11 11.50
N SER A 115 -14.98 2.58 11.74
CA SER A 115 -13.77 2.96 11.03
C SER A 115 -13.67 2.35 9.62
N PHE A 116 -14.60 1.48 9.22
CA PHE A 116 -14.61 0.76 7.94
C PHE A 116 -15.86 1.11 7.10
N TYR A 117 -15.86 0.73 5.82
CA TYR A 117 -16.98 1.04 4.91
C TYR A 117 -18.16 0.07 5.02
N ASN A 118 -17.91 -1.16 5.48
CA ASN A 118 -18.96 -2.09 5.84
C ASN A 118 -19.48 -1.80 7.24
N ASP A 119 -20.81 -1.78 7.40
CA ASP A 119 -21.46 -1.44 8.66
C ASP A 119 -21.46 -2.63 9.66
N ALA A 120 -21.22 -3.85 9.15
CA ALA A 120 -21.12 -5.09 9.90
C ALA A 120 -20.14 -6.05 9.19
N PRO A 121 -19.67 -7.11 9.86
CA PRO A 121 -18.90 -8.17 9.22
C PRO A 121 -19.65 -8.76 8.03
N PHE A 122 -18.93 -9.03 6.94
CA PHE A 122 -19.55 -9.58 5.73
C PHE A 122 -20.13 -10.98 6.00
N PRO A 123 -21.30 -11.32 5.42
CA PRO A 123 -21.91 -12.62 5.58
C PRO A 123 -20.96 -13.76 5.20
N GLN A 124 -21.03 -14.90 5.89
CA GLN A 124 -20.13 -16.02 5.64
C GLN A 124 -20.22 -16.55 4.19
N ILE A 125 -21.39 -16.42 3.58
CA ILE A 125 -21.60 -16.76 2.17
C ILE A 125 -20.80 -15.85 1.23
N GLU A 126 -20.43 -14.64 1.62
CA GLU A 126 -19.62 -13.70 0.85
C GLU A 126 -18.13 -13.76 1.22
N SER A 127 -17.76 -14.46 2.30
CA SER A 127 -16.39 -14.48 2.84
C SER A 127 -15.75 -15.87 2.88
N ASN A 128 -16.52 -16.92 2.59
CA ASN A 128 -15.99 -18.29 2.59
C ASN A 128 -15.04 -18.56 1.40
N SER A 129 -14.40 -19.73 1.43
CA SER A 129 -13.47 -20.20 0.40
C SER A 129 -14.06 -20.35 -1.01
N THR A 130 -15.38 -20.19 -1.19
CA THR A 130 -16.04 -20.25 -2.51
C THR A 130 -16.56 -18.89 -2.98
N ALA A 131 -16.43 -17.83 -2.17
CA ALA A 131 -16.90 -16.49 -2.52
C ALA A 131 -16.22 -15.96 -3.79
N HIS A 132 -14.90 -16.15 -3.92
CA HIS A 132 -14.13 -15.74 -5.09
C HIS A 132 -14.54 -16.44 -6.39
N LYS A 133 -15.15 -17.63 -6.31
CA LYS A 133 -15.68 -18.35 -7.49
C LYS A 133 -17.02 -17.78 -7.95
N ARG A 134 -17.78 -17.14 -7.04
CA ARG A 134 -19.12 -16.60 -7.30
C ARG A 134 -19.06 -15.13 -7.67
N CYS A 135 -18.26 -14.34 -6.96
CA CYS A 135 -18.19 -12.89 -7.09
C CYS A 135 -16.95 -12.50 -7.90
N THR A 136 -16.99 -12.79 -9.21
CA THR A 136 -15.83 -12.64 -10.11
C THR A 136 -15.77 -11.30 -10.85
N ASP A 137 -16.87 -10.56 -10.87
CA ASP A 137 -17.04 -9.31 -11.58
C ASP A 137 -18.13 -8.46 -10.90
N LEU A 138 -18.28 -7.20 -11.30
CA LEU A 138 -19.26 -6.28 -10.72
C LEU A 138 -20.70 -6.80 -10.79
N THR A 139 -21.09 -7.43 -11.90
CA THR A 139 -22.46 -7.94 -12.11
C THR A 139 -22.74 -9.11 -11.16
N LYS A 140 -21.80 -10.05 -11.07
CA LYS A 140 -21.92 -11.20 -10.16
C LYS A 140 -21.76 -10.80 -8.71
N ALA A 141 -20.88 -9.86 -8.38
CA ALA A 141 -20.74 -9.31 -7.03
C ALA A 141 -22.05 -8.70 -6.55
N ARG A 142 -22.73 -7.89 -7.39
CA ARG A 142 -24.05 -7.34 -7.07
C ARG A 142 -25.10 -8.43 -6.76
N LYS A 143 -25.03 -9.57 -7.45
CA LYS A 143 -26.00 -10.67 -7.31
C LYS A 143 -25.68 -11.62 -6.15
N TYR A 144 -24.41 -11.99 -5.99
CA TYR A 144 -23.96 -13.07 -5.11
C TYR A 144 -23.20 -12.60 -3.86
N CYS A 145 -22.68 -11.37 -3.87
CA CYS A 145 -22.05 -10.71 -2.72
C CYS A 145 -22.61 -9.29 -2.51
N PRO A 146 -23.93 -9.14 -2.31
CA PRO A 146 -24.58 -7.84 -2.24
C PRO A 146 -24.06 -6.93 -1.12
N GLU A 147 -23.68 -7.48 0.05
CA GLU A 147 -23.18 -6.66 1.17
C GLU A 147 -21.78 -6.12 0.90
N ARG A 148 -20.87 -6.96 0.38
CA ARG A 148 -19.56 -6.52 -0.10
C ARG A 148 -19.68 -5.52 -1.23
N TYR A 149 -20.57 -5.77 -2.18
CA TYR A 149 -20.81 -4.86 -3.30
C TYR A 149 -21.29 -3.48 -2.82
N LYS A 150 -22.26 -3.44 -1.89
CA LYS A 150 -22.74 -2.19 -1.29
C LYS A 150 -21.62 -1.44 -0.55
N SER A 151 -20.81 -2.14 0.24
CA SER A 151 -19.66 -1.56 0.93
C SER A 151 -18.61 -1.02 -0.05
N LEU A 152 -18.29 -1.77 -1.10
CA LEU A 152 -17.37 -1.37 -2.16
C LEU A 152 -17.83 -0.07 -2.85
N LEU A 153 -19.13 0.08 -3.13
CA LEU A 153 -19.64 1.31 -3.73
C LEU A 153 -19.43 2.54 -2.84
N LYS A 154 -19.64 2.40 -1.52
CA LYS A 154 -19.33 3.48 -0.55
C LYS A 154 -17.84 3.83 -0.57
N TRP A 155 -16.97 2.82 -0.61
CA TRP A 155 -15.53 2.99 -0.67
C TRP A 155 -15.10 3.72 -1.95
N MET A 156 -15.58 3.28 -3.11
CA MET A 156 -15.35 3.95 -4.40
C MET A 156 -15.85 5.39 -4.44
N SER A 157 -17.01 5.67 -3.84
CA SER A 157 -17.52 7.05 -3.72
C SER A 157 -16.54 7.92 -2.94
N THR A 158 -16.05 7.41 -1.81
CA THR A 158 -15.11 8.14 -0.95
C THR A 158 -13.77 8.40 -1.65
N CYS A 159 -13.25 7.43 -2.44
CA CYS A 159 -12.07 7.64 -3.28
C CYS A 159 -12.30 8.79 -4.27
N ARG A 160 -13.45 8.82 -4.95
CA ARG A 160 -13.79 9.88 -5.92
C ARG A 160 -13.97 11.24 -5.27
N GLU A 161 -14.63 11.29 -4.12
CA GLU A 161 -14.79 12.50 -3.32
C GLU A 161 -13.43 13.04 -2.87
N THR A 162 -12.54 12.16 -2.42
CA THR A 162 -11.16 12.51 -2.05
C THR A 162 -10.39 13.07 -3.24
N MET A 163 -10.40 12.38 -4.39
CA MET A 163 -9.77 12.87 -5.62
C MET A 163 -10.29 14.27 -6.00
N SER A 164 -11.61 14.49 -5.90
CA SER A 164 -12.25 15.78 -6.21
C SER A 164 -11.85 16.88 -5.22
N MET A 165 -11.72 16.54 -3.93
CA MET A 165 -11.25 17.44 -2.88
C MET A 165 -9.78 17.83 -3.05
N LEU A 166 -8.93 16.89 -3.45
CA LEU A 166 -7.49 17.13 -3.63
C LEU A 166 -7.19 17.94 -4.89
N SER A 167 -7.91 17.69 -5.99
CA SER A 167 -7.66 18.32 -7.30
C SER A 167 -7.43 19.85 -7.26
N PRO A 168 -8.30 20.68 -6.66
CA PRO A 168 -8.09 22.13 -6.62
C PRO A 168 -6.87 22.56 -5.79
N LYS A 169 -6.47 21.76 -4.78
CA LYS A 169 -5.30 22.04 -3.95
C LYS A 169 -3.98 21.82 -4.69
N LEU A 170 -4.01 21.04 -5.79
CA LEU A 170 -2.85 20.71 -6.62
C LEU A 170 -2.63 21.71 -7.78
N ILE A 171 -3.58 22.61 -8.03
CA ILE A 171 -3.44 23.66 -9.06
C ILE A 171 -2.18 24.51 -8.90
N PRO A 172 -1.84 25.05 -7.71
CA PRO A 172 -0.63 25.86 -7.56
C PRO A 172 0.67 25.05 -7.59
N LEU A 173 0.60 23.72 -7.49
CA LEU A 173 1.77 22.85 -7.33
C LEU A 173 2.25 22.22 -8.65
N PHE A 174 1.36 22.13 -9.65
CA PHE A 174 1.65 21.47 -10.93
C PHE A 174 1.25 22.35 -12.12
N TYR A 175 1.88 22.12 -13.27
CA TYR A 175 1.46 22.76 -14.51
C TYR A 175 0.36 21.90 -15.13
N HIS A 176 -0.85 22.44 -15.19
CA HIS A 176 -2.03 21.75 -15.75
C HIS A 176 -2.23 22.01 -17.24
N THR A 177 -1.54 23.01 -17.81
CA THR A 177 -1.68 23.40 -19.21
C THR A 177 -0.37 23.95 -19.78
N GLY A 178 -0.31 24.06 -21.11
CA GLY A 178 0.82 24.63 -21.85
C GLY A 178 2.00 23.67 -22.02
N ASP A 179 3.09 24.17 -22.60
CA ASP A 179 4.26 23.38 -23.00
C ASP A 179 5.03 22.75 -21.81
N LYS A 180 4.73 23.20 -20.58
CA LYS A 180 5.33 22.68 -19.35
C LYS A 180 4.38 21.77 -18.58
N ILE A 181 3.31 21.28 -19.20
CA ILE A 181 2.31 20.42 -18.53
C ILE A 181 3.00 19.24 -17.82
N THR A 182 2.66 19.07 -16.55
CA THR A 182 3.14 17.98 -15.70
C THR A 182 1.99 17.16 -15.11
N PHE A 183 0.77 17.69 -15.13
CA PHE A 183 -0.40 16.99 -14.62
C PHE A 183 -1.09 16.19 -15.75
N PRO A 184 -1.34 14.88 -15.58
CA PRO A 184 -1.97 14.05 -16.60
C PRO A 184 -3.43 14.43 -16.85
N ASN A 185 -3.85 14.35 -18.12
CA ASN A 185 -5.23 14.63 -18.53
C ASN A 185 -6.12 13.39 -18.50
N CYS A 186 -5.53 12.19 -18.47
CA CYS A 186 -6.32 10.97 -18.53
C CYS A 186 -7.14 10.74 -17.26
N PRO A 187 -8.48 10.56 -17.34
CA PRO A 187 -9.30 10.35 -16.15
C PRO A 187 -9.03 9.01 -15.49
N ILE A 188 -9.40 8.92 -14.22
CA ILE A 188 -9.30 7.71 -13.40
C ILE A 188 -10.69 7.06 -13.26
N GLU A 189 -10.77 5.77 -13.58
CA GLU A 189 -11.92 4.92 -13.32
C GLU A 189 -11.64 3.98 -12.14
N MET A 190 -12.59 3.88 -11.21
CA MET A 190 -12.49 2.92 -10.10
C MET A 190 -12.66 1.48 -10.61
N LEU A 191 -11.72 0.60 -10.28
CA LEU A 191 -11.71 -0.81 -10.69
C LEU A 191 -11.65 -1.70 -9.45
N PRO A 192 -12.68 -2.51 -9.16
CA PRO A 192 -12.53 -3.53 -8.13
C PRO A 192 -11.69 -4.70 -8.63
N SER A 193 -10.81 -5.19 -7.75
CA SER A 193 -10.02 -6.39 -7.94
C SER A 193 -10.72 -7.58 -7.29
N PHE A 194 -11.22 -8.49 -8.12
CA PHE A 194 -11.81 -9.77 -7.70
C PHE A 194 -10.75 -10.88 -7.57
N ASN A 195 -9.46 -10.52 -7.53
CA ASN A 195 -8.42 -11.47 -7.16
C ASN A 195 -8.40 -11.60 -5.62
N PRO A 196 -8.62 -12.80 -5.05
CA PRO A 196 -8.60 -12.99 -3.60
C PRO A 196 -7.23 -12.71 -2.96
N SER A 197 -6.15 -12.73 -3.74
CA SER A 197 -4.80 -12.37 -3.28
C SER A 197 -4.54 -10.86 -3.28
N SER A 198 -5.47 -10.04 -3.78
CA SER A 198 -5.36 -8.58 -3.76
C SER A 198 -5.65 -8.08 -2.35
N SER A 199 -4.66 -7.46 -1.70
CA SER A 199 -4.76 -6.97 -0.31
C SER A 199 -4.65 -5.46 -0.18
N ALA A 200 -4.22 -4.77 -1.23
CA ALA A 200 -4.00 -3.33 -1.24
C ALA A 200 -4.68 -2.67 -2.44
N GLN A 201 -4.88 -1.37 -2.28
CA GLN A 201 -5.20 -0.42 -3.34
C GLN A 201 -4.04 -0.39 -4.36
N PHE A 202 -4.32 -0.02 -5.61
CA PHE A 202 -3.28 0.06 -6.65
C PHE A 202 -3.66 0.96 -7.82
N PHE A 203 -2.67 1.52 -8.48
CA PHE A 203 -2.82 2.24 -9.74
C PHE A 203 -2.54 1.37 -10.97
N ARG A 204 -3.25 1.63 -12.07
CA ARG A 204 -2.91 1.12 -13.41
C ARG A 204 -2.98 2.24 -14.44
N SER A 205 -1.84 2.50 -15.07
CA SER A 205 -1.75 3.43 -16.19
C SER A 205 -2.42 2.88 -17.45
N THR A 206 -2.57 3.77 -18.43
CA THR A 206 -3.08 3.48 -19.77
C THR A 206 -2.18 4.12 -20.82
N GLY A 207 -2.47 3.90 -22.10
CA GLY A 207 -1.68 4.46 -23.19
C GLY A 207 -1.75 5.99 -23.25
N ALA A 208 -0.74 6.62 -23.86
CA ALA A 208 -0.61 8.09 -23.96
C ALA A 208 -1.82 8.78 -24.60
N ALA A 209 -2.48 8.11 -25.54
CA ALA A 209 -3.70 8.63 -26.19
C ALA A 209 -4.94 8.61 -25.29
N CYS A 210 -4.87 8.01 -24.10
CA CYS A 210 -5.96 7.88 -23.14
C CYS A 210 -7.29 7.43 -23.78
N THR A 211 -7.25 6.46 -24.70
CA THR A 211 -8.47 5.90 -25.34
C THR A 211 -9.33 5.12 -24.34
N LYS A 212 -8.73 4.72 -23.22
CA LYS A 212 -9.38 4.16 -22.04
C LYS A 212 -8.86 4.89 -20.81
N PRO A 213 -9.67 5.10 -19.77
CA PRO A 213 -9.23 5.73 -18.53
C PRO A 213 -8.13 4.90 -17.86
N ALA A 214 -7.27 5.59 -17.11
CA ALA A 214 -6.42 4.94 -16.11
C ALA A 214 -7.30 4.37 -14.98
N ARG A 215 -6.78 3.43 -14.19
CA ARG A 215 -7.61 2.72 -13.20
C ARG A 215 -7.05 2.81 -11.80
N PHE A 216 -7.95 3.04 -10.85
CA PHE A 216 -7.67 2.95 -9.42
C PHE A 216 -8.35 1.71 -8.84
N GLY A 217 -7.52 0.73 -8.49
CA GLY A 217 -7.83 -0.58 -7.97
C GLY A 217 -8.25 -0.63 -6.52
N LEU A 218 -9.36 -1.30 -6.19
CA LEU A 218 -9.75 -1.64 -4.80
C LEU A 218 -9.87 -3.16 -4.59
N PRO A 219 -9.25 -3.74 -3.54
CA PRO A 219 -9.38 -5.17 -3.24
C PRO A 219 -10.78 -5.53 -2.73
N PHE A 220 -11.45 -6.50 -3.37
CA PHE A 220 -12.85 -6.84 -3.05
C PHE A 220 -13.03 -7.84 -1.89
N PHE A 221 -12.01 -8.67 -1.62
CA PHE A 221 -12.11 -9.79 -0.68
C PHE A 221 -11.50 -9.51 0.70
N LEU A 222 -11.26 -8.24 1.04
CA LEU A 222 -10.80 -7.88 2.38
C LEU A 222 -11.83 -8.26 3.45
N GLU A 223 -11.37 -8.56 4.66
CA GLU A 223 -12.25 -8.80 5.81
C GLU A 223 -13.13 -7.58 6.10
N ASN A 224 -12.53 -6.39 6.08
CA ASN A 224 -13.20 -5.10 6.14
C ASN A 224 -12.72 -4.21 5.01
N HIS A 225 -13.61 -3.43 4.40
CA HIS A 225 -13.22 -2.44 3.40
C HIS A 225 -12.74 -1.16 4.08
N GLY A 226 -11.65 -0.57 3.58
CA GLY A 226 -10.99 0.61 4.15
C GLY A 226 -9.67 0.26 4.82
N PRO A 227 -9.28 0.91 5.94
CA PRO A 227 -10.09 1.77 6.82
C PRO A 227 -10.26 3.22 6.32
N ARG A 228 -11.37 3.86 6.72
CA ARG A 228 -11.77 5.23 6.29
C ARG A 228 -10.74 6.30 6.63
N PHE A 229 -10.06 6.16 7.76
CA PHE A 229 -9.08 7.15 8.23
C PHE A 229 -7.80 7.18 7.38
N SER A 230 -7.52 6.12 6.61
CA SER A 230 -6.36 6.05 5.71
C SER A 230 -6.70 6.46 4.28
N GLU A 231 -7.98 6.66 3.96
CA GLU A 231 -8.43 6.79 2.57
C GLU A 231 -7.79 7.98 1.85
N TRP A 232 -7.67 9.11 2.53
CA TRP A 232 -7.16 10.32 1.91
C TRP A 232 -5.71 10.18 1.46
N SER A 233 -4.90 9.59 2.33
CA SER A 233 -3.49 9.33 2.05
C SER A 233 -3.32 8.32 0.91
N VAL A 234 -4.00 7.18 0.98
CA VAL A 234 -3.85 6.13 -0.04
C VAL A 234 -4.43 6.57 -1.38
N THR A 235 -5.53 7.32 -1.38
CA THR A 235 -6.04 7.92 -2.62
C THR A 235 -5.01 8.88 -3.21
N ALA A 236 -4.39 9.76 -2.41
CA ALA A 236 -3.33 10.64 -2.90
C ALA A 236 -2.14 9.86 -3.46
N HIS A 237 -1.75 8.75 -2.82
CA HIS A 237 -0.67 7.86 -3.23
C HIS A 237 -0.94 7.21 -4.60
N GLU A 238 -2.14 6.67 -4.81
CA GLU A 238 -2.46 5.89 -6.01
C GLU A 238 -2.96 6.77 -7.17
N SER A 239 -3.56 7.92 -6.86
CA SER A 239 -4.10 8.86 -7.84
C SER A 239 -3.20 10.09 -7.94
N TRP A 240 -3.72 11.27 -7.61
CA TRP A 240 -2.99 12.52 -7.64
C TRP A 240 -2.76 13.09 -6.23
N PRO A 241 -1.53 13.56 -5.92
CA PRO A 241 -0.41 13.75 -6.84
C PRO A 241 0.52 12.52 -6.98
N GLY A 242 0.12 11.33 -6.53
CA GLY A 242 0.95 10.12 -6.52
C GLY A 242 1.12 9.41 -7.87
N HIS A 243 0.89 8.10 -7.90
CA HIS A 243 1.23 7.23 -9.02
C HIS A 243 0.55 7.62 -10.34
N HIS A 244 -0.70 8.07 -10.32
CA HIS A 244 -1.32 8.58 -11.55
C HIS A 244 -0.56 9.79 -12.07
N THR A 245 -0.30 10.80 -11.23
CA THR A 245 0.44 11.99 -11.65
C THR A 245 1.84 11.64 -12.16
N GLN A 246 2.60 10.77 -11.48
CA GLN A 246 3.94 10.38 -11.93
C GLN A 246 3.92 9.53 -13.20
N VAL A 247 3.24 8.38 -13.14
CA VAL A 247 3.36 7.34 -14.17
C VAL A 247 2.54 7.69 -15.40
N GLN A 248 1.34 8.24 -15.22
CA GLN A 248 0.50 8.62 -16.35
C GLN A 248 1.06 9.86 -17.07
N ALA A 249 1.59 10.86 -16.35
CA ALA A 249 2.25 12.00 -17.01
C ALA A 249 3.51 11.58 -17.76
N GLN A 250 4.30 10.65 -17.20
CA GLN A 250 5.45 10.08 -17.92
C GLN A 250 5.04 9.52 -19.27
N ILE A 251 3.92 8.78 -19.31
CA ILE A 251 3.39 8.18 -20.54
C ILE A 251 2.81 9.25 -21.49
N GLU A 252 2.11 10.26 -20.98
CA GLU A 252 1.44 11.28 -21.81
C GLU A 252 2.41 12.31 -22.40
N TYR A 253 3.41 12.76 -21.64
CA TYR A 253 4.19 13.96 -21.99
C TYR A 253 5.70 13.74 -22.10
N PHE A 254 6.26 12.77 -21.37
CA PHE A 254 7.72 12.64 -21.23
C PHE A 254 8.31 11.47 -22.02
N LYS A 255 7.49 10.50 -22.45
CA LYS A 255 7.91 9.47 -23.42
C LYS A 255 7.86 10.07 -24.82
N ASP A 256 8.93 9.88 -25.58
CA ASP A 256 8.97 10.31 -26.98
C ASP A 256 8.05 9.43 -27.86
N LYS A 257 7.88 9.83 -29.13
CA LYS A 257 7.07 9.10 -30.12
C LYS A 257 7.52 7.66 -30.41
N TYR A 258 8.73 7.28 -29.98
CA TYR A 258 9.28 5.94 -30.13
C TYR A 258 9.21 5.13 -28.83
N GLY A 259 8.60 5.69 -27.77
CA GLY A 259 8.43 5.04 -26.48
C GLY A 259 9.52 5.33 -25.45
N GLY A 260 10.46 6.24 -25.76
CA GLY A 260 11.59 6.60 -24.92
C GLY A 260 12.77 5.64 -25.09
N VAL A 261 13.27 5.09 -23.99
CA VAL A 261 14.38 4.12 -24.00
C VAL A 261 14.00 2.83 -24.76
N PRO A 262 14.97 2.12 -25.36
CA PRO A 262 14.70 0.86 -26.06
C PRO A 262 13.89 -0.11 -25.19
N LYS A 263 12.81 -0.66 -25.76
CA LYS A 263 11.80 -1.43 -25.01
C LYS A 263 12.37 -2.55 -24.14
N TRP A 264 13.37 -3.29 -24.61
CA TRP A 264 13.97 -4.36 -23.82
C TRP A 264 14.70 -3.86 -22.57
N ILE A 265 15.21 -2.62 -22.58
CA ILE A 265 15.80 -1.97 -21.40
C ILE A 265 14.65 -1.53 -20.48
N ASP A 266 13.65 -0.84 -21.01
CA ASP A 266 12.47 -0.37 -20.25
C ASP A 266 11.78 -1.53 -19.52
N ASP A 267 11.62 -2.68 -20.19
CA ASP A 267 10.96 -3.87 -19.64
C ASP A 267 11.79 -4.56 -18.53
N LEU A 268 13.13 -4.36 -18.50
CA LEU A 268 14.04 -4.92 -17.50
C LEU A 268 14.34 -3.96 -16.34
N THR A 269 14.11 -2.65 -16.53
CA THR A 269 14.41 -1.64 -15.52
C THR A 269 13.14 -1.21 -14.78
N SER A 270 13.03 -1.61 -13.51
CA SER A 270 12.02 -1.09 -12.59
C SER A 270 12.71 -0.40 -11.41
N TYR A 271 12.32 0.84 -11.13
CA TYR A 271 12.87 1.64 -10.05
C TYR A 271 11.85 1.77 -8.92
N THR A 272 11.61 0.67 -8.20
CA THR A 272 10.60 0.61 -7.12
C THR A 272 10.78 1.76 -6.12
N PHE A 273 12.01 2.08 -5.70
CA PHE A 273 12.26 3.19 -4.79
C PHE A 273 11.81 4.54 -5.34
N PHE A 274 11.96 4.79 -6.64
CA PHE A 274 11.52 6.05 -7.25
C PHE A 274 9.99 6.11 -7.37
N THR A 275 9.35 5.01 -7.76
CA THR A 275 7.88 4.94 -7.91
C THR A 275 7.17 5.02 -6.56
N GLU A 276 7.52 4.13 -5.63
CA GLU A 276 6.92 4.09 -4.27
C GLU A 276 7.35 5.29 -3.44
N GLY A 277 8.60 5.73 -3.59
CA GLY A 277 9.10 6.94 -2.92
C GLY A 277 8.35 8.20 -3.35
N TRP A 278 7.95 8.30 -4.63
CA TRP A 278 7.07 9.37 -5.10
C TRP A 278 5.67 9.29 -4.48
N GLY A 279 5.10 8.08 -4.37
CA GLY A 279 3.83 7.85 -3.69
C GLY A 279 3.87 8.36 -2.24
N LEU A 280 4.90 7.98 -1.48
CA LEU A 280 5.10 8.44 -0.11
C LEU A 280 5.39 9.95 -0.02
N TYR A 281 6.19 10.51 -0.94
CA TYR A 281 6.45 11.95 -1.02
C TYR A 281 5.16 12.74 -1.30
N SER A 282 4.27 12.18 -2.11
CA SER A 282 2.96 12.74 -2.43
C SER A 282 2.06 12.77 -1.19
N GLU A 283 2.06 11.71 -0.38
CA GLU A 283 1.35 11.69 0.90
C GLU A 283 1.91 12.74 1.87
N ASN A 284 3.24 12.85 1.96
CA ASN A 284 3.97 13.76 2.82
C ASN A 284 5.36 14.08 2.24
N PRO A 285 5.69 15.36 1.95
CA PRO A 285 5.02 16.58 2.40
C PRO A 285 3.92 17.13 1.49
N VAL A 286 3.77 16.66 0.24
CA VAL A 286 2.95 17.38 -0.75
C VAL A 286 1.51 17.58 -0.28
N ILE A 287 0.81 16.52 0.13
CA ILE A 287 -0.53 16.68 0.68
C ILE A 287 -0.50 17.14 2.14
N ALA A 288 0.43 16.61 2.95
CA ALA A 288 0.40 16.83 4.39
C ALA A 288 0.78 18.24 4.86
N GLU A 289 1.73 18.87 4.18
CA GLU A 289 2.39 20.11 4.61
C GLU A 289 2.23 21.22 3.57
N ASP A 290 2.26 20.92 2.26
CA ASP A 290 2.08 21.93 1.20
C ASP A 290 0.59 22.25 0.92
N THR A 291 -0.33 21.56 1.59
CA THR A 291 -1.76 21.86 1.56
C THR A 291 -2.37 21.89 2.96
N ASP A 292 -3.59 22.40 3.07
CA ASP A 292 -4.39 22.40 4.30
C ASP A 292 -5.25 21.13 4.49
N THR A 293 -5.05 20.10 3.66
CA THR A 293 -5.92 18.91 3.57
C THR A 293 -6.23 18.30 4.94
N TYR A 294 -5.25 18.18 5.83
CA TYR A 294 -5.43 17.51 7.13
C TYR A 294 -5.73 18.44 8.31
N LYS A 295 -5.78 19.76 8.12
CA LYS A 295 -5.77 20.76 9.21
C LYS A 295 -6.91 20.57 10.21
N GLU A 296 -8.10 20.22 9.73
CA GLU A 296 -9.30 20.01 10.57
C GLU A 296 -9.71 18.53 10.67
N HIS A 297 -8.88 17.63 10.16
CA HIS A 297 -9.20 16.22 10.00
C HIS A 297 -8.16 15.32 10.69
N PRO A 298 -8.12 15.30 12.04
CA PRO A 298 -7.09 14.59 12.79
C PRO A 298 -7.06 13.08 12.50
N MET A 299 -8.22 12.45 12.26
CA MET A 299 -8.28 11.03 11.87
C MET A 299 -7.63 10.77 10.51
N GLN A 300 -7.82 11.67 9.54
CA GLN A 300 -7.19 11.54 8.22
C GLN A 300 -5.67 11.82 8.30
N ARG A 301 -5.25 12.80 9.13
CA ARG A 301 -3.84 13.01 9.44
C ARG A 301 -3.19 11.77 10.07
N PHE A 302 -3.90 11.10 10.98
CA PHE A 302 -3.42 9.85 11.57
C PHE A 302 -3.25 8.76 10.51
N GLY A 303 -4.20 8.60 9.59
CA GLY A 303 -4.08 7.59 8.54
C GLY A 303 -2.89 7.82 7.63
N MET A 304 -2.55 9.07 7.32
CA MET A 304 -1.30 9.41 6.63
C MET A 304 -0.08 9.05 7.47
N LEU A 305 -0.01 9.51 8.73
CA LEU A 305 1.13 9.23 9.61
C LEU A 305 1.34 7.72 9.82
N LYS A 306 0.26 6.94 9.90
CA LYS A 306 0.31 5.48 10.01
C LYS A 306 1.06 4.84 8.84
N TRP A 307 0.95 5.36 7.63
CA TRP A 307 1.66 4.84 6.47
C TRP A 307 3.14 5.27 6.41
N GLN A 308 3.53 6.22 7.26
CA GLN A 308 4.90 6.73 7.36
C GLN A 308 5.70 6.06 8.50
N VAL A 309 5.06 5.24 9.34
CA VAL A 309 5.65 4.55 10.51
C VAL A 309 5.64 3.03 10.40
#